data_AF-A0A1N6Q8F1-F1
#
_entry.id   AF-A0A1N6Q8F1-F1
#
_cell.length_a   1.000
_cell.length_b   1.000
_cell.length_c   1.000
_cell.angle_alpha   90.00
_cell.angle_beta   90.00
_cell.angle_gamma   90.00
#
_symmetry.space_group_name_H-M   'P 1'
#
loop_
_entity.id
_entity.type
_entity.pdbx_description
1 polymer ?
#
loop_
_entity_poly.entity_id
_entity_poly.type
_entity_poly.pdbx_seq_one_letter_code
_entity_poly.pdbx_strand_id
1 'polypeptide(L)' 'MLKPAGRLVIADLDRPANPLWWLLTWPLLAMPMTAANLRGEIPAFLRRSGFQSIEVRGRWMNLLTFWVARPTADEGEQP' A
#
# COMPACT_ATOMS: atom_id res chain seq x y z
N MET A 1 11.63 1.19 -13.02
CA MET A 1 12.59 1.95 -12.18
C MET A 1 12.00 3.33 -11.94
N LEU A 2 11.75 3.71 -10.69
CA LEU A 2 11.32 5.07 -10.35
C LEU A 2 12.55 5.99 -10.46
N LYS A 3 12.38 7.24 -10.93
CA LYS A 3 13.48 8.22 -10.84
C LYS A 3 13.84 8.46 -9.36
N PRO A 4 15.10 8.78 -9.02
CA PRO A 4 15.45 9.31 -7.72
C PRO A 4 14.51 10.50 -7.40
N ALA A 5 13.91 10.52 -6.21
CA ALA A 5 12.83 11.44 -5.80
C ALA A 5 11.44 11.25 -6.44
N GLY A 6 11.21 10.21 -7.24
CA GLY A 6 9.88 9.84 -7.69
C GLY A 6 8.97 9.43 -6.52
N ARG A 7 7.66 9.65 -6.65
CA ARG A 7 6.65 9.12 -5.72
C ARG A 7 5.88 7.98 -6.38
N LEU A 8 5.63 6.92 -5.63
CA LEU A 8 4.75 5.83 -6.03
C LEU A 8 3.37 6.07 -5.42
N VAL A 9 2.33 6.12 -6.25
CA VAL A 9 0.93 6.24 -5.81
C VAL A 9 0.24 4.91 -6.07
N ILE A 10 -0.42 4.38 -5.05
CA ILE A 10 -1.08 3.07 -5.10
C ILE A 10 -2.51 3.23 -4.63
N ALA A 11 -3.44 2.59 -5.32
CA ALA A 11 -4.81 2.40 -4.90
C ALA A 11 -5.12 0.90 -4.99
N ASP A 12 -5.43 0.27 -3.87
CA ASP A 12 -5.67 -1.17 -3.81
C ASP A 12 -6.55 -1.53 -2.60
N LEU A 13 -7.11 -2.73 -2.63
CA LEU A 13 -7.84 -3.32 -1.51
C LEU A 13 -6.89 -3.41 -0.30
N ASP A 14 -7.36 -2.99 0.85
CA ASP A 14 -6.63 -3.05 2.11
C ASP A 14 -7.46 -3.79 3.14
N ARG A 15 -6.89 -3.98 4.34
CA ARG A 15 -7.60 -4.53 5.49
C ARG A 15 -8.96 -3.85 5.68
N PRO A 16 -10.09 -4.56 5.44
CA PRO A 16 -11.40 -3.96 5.55
C PRO A 16 -11.67 -3.52 6.99
N ALA A 17 -12.08 -2.27 7.17
CA ALA A 17 -12.38 -1.73 8.50
C ALA A 17 -13.80 -2.08 8.98
N ASN A 18 -14.66 -2.54 8.07
CA ASN A 18 -16.05 -2.94 8.35
C ASN A 18 -16.21 -4.47 8.16
N PRO A 19 -16.78 -5.19 9.14
CA PRO A 19 -17.13 -6.62 9.01
C PRO A 19 -17.95 -7.00 7.77
N LEU A 20 -18.82 -6.10 7.29
CA LEU A 20 -19.62 -6.36 6.09
C LEU A 20 -18.74 -6.58 4.84
N TRP A 21 -17.61 -5.87 4.76
CA TRP A 21 -16.68 -6.06 3.65
C TRP A 21 -16.01 -7.42 3.71
N TRP A 22 -15.73 -7.96 4.89
CA TRP A 22 -15.20 -9.32 5.03
C TRP A 22 -16.15 -10.36 4.44
N LEU A 23 -17.47 -10.19 4.61
CA LEU A 23 -18.46 -11.09 4.02
C LEU A 23 -18.52 -11.00 2.48
N LEU A 24 -18.16 -9.85 1.90
CA LEU A 24 -18.15 -9.66 0.45
C LEU A 24 -16.82 -10.07 -0.18
N THR A 25 -15.70 -9.87 0.52
CA THR A 25 -14.36 -10.07 -0.03
C THR A 25 -13.70 -11.39 0.40
N TRP A 26 -14.32 -12.20 1.26
CA TRP A 26 -13.74 -13.49 1.67
C TRP A 26 -13.40 -14.44 0.51
N PRO A 27 -14.15 -14.52 -0.63
CA PRO A 27 -13.77 -15.42 -1.71
C PRO A 27 -12.43 -15.02 -2.34
N LEU A 28 -12.09 -13.73 -2.29
CA LEU A 28 -10.81 -13.21 -2.78
C LEU A 28 -9.62 -13.69 -1.94
N LEU A 29 -9.85 -14.22 -0.72
CA LEU A 29 -8.79 -14.81 0.10
C LEU A 29 -8.22 -16.10 -0.50
N ALA A 30 -8.91 -16.72 -1.47
CA ALA A 30 -8.38 -17.85 -2.23
C ALA A 30 -7.23 -17.43 -3.18
N MET A 31 -7.10 -16.13 -3.48
CA MET A 31 -6.01 -15.59 -4.30
C MET A 31 -4.88 -15.09 -3.37
N PRO A 32 -3.69 -15.71 -3.36
CA PRO A 32 -2.66 -15.43 -2.35
C PRO A 32 -2.24 -13.96 -2.26
N MET A 33 -2.10 -13.30 -3.42
CA MET A 33 -1.69 -11.90 -3.51
C MET A 33 -2.79 -10.96 -2.94
N THR A 34 -4.03 -11.16 -3.35
CA THR A 34 -5.18 -10.40 -2.83
C THR A 34 -5.40 -10.66 -1.35
N ALA A 35 -5.17 -11.88 -0.88
CA ALA A 35 -5.28 -12.22 0.53
C ALA A 35 -4.26 -11.45 1.38
N ALA A 36 -3.02 -11.28 0.89
CA ALA A 36 -2.01 -10.48 1.57
C ALA A 36 -2.40 -8.99 1.66
N ASN A 37 -2.98 -8.45 0.58
CA ASN A 37 -3.52 -7.10 0.56
C ASN A 37 -4.67 -6.93 1.57
N LEU A 38 -5.65 -7.84 1.59
CA LEU A 38 -6.77 -7.84 2.54
C LEU A 38 -6.33 -8.08 4.00
N ARG A 39 -5.14 -8.62 4.24
CA ARG A 39 -4.53 -8.68 5.58
C ARG A 39 -3.84 -7.37 6.00
N GLY A 40 -3.70 -6.43 5.08
CA GLY A 40 -3.07 -5.12 5.30
C GLY A 40 -1.55 -5.14 5.15
N GLU A 41 -1.01 -6.05 4.35
CA GLU A 41 0.44 -6.25 4.22
C GLU A 41 1.10 -5.28 3.22
N ILE A 42 0.34 -4.49 2.46
CA ILE A 42 0.85 -3.56 1.44
C ILE A 42 1.98 -2.64 1.98
N PRO A 43 1.84 -1.97 3.14
CA PRO A 43 2.93 -1.16 3.67
C PRO A 43 4.21 -1.97 3.96
N ALA A 44 4.08 -3.22 4.40
CA ALA A 44 5.22 -4.09 4.66
C ALA A 44 5.92 -4.49 3.35
N PHE A 45 5.16 -4.78 2.29
CA PHE A 45 5.73 -5.01 0.95
C PHE A 45 6.51 -3.78 0.46
N LEU A 46 5.93 -2.58 0.59
CA LEU A 46 6.58 -1.34 0.15
C LEU A 46 7.88 -1.06 0.91
N ARG A 47 7.91 -1.30 2.23
CA ARG A 47 9.14 -1.17 3.03
C ARG A 47 10.22 -2.14 2.56
N ARG A 48 9.86 -3.41 2.31
CA ARG A 48 10.81 -4.41 1.78
C ARG A 48 11.35 -4.03 0.40
N SER A 49 10.60 -3.26 -0.39
CA SER A 49 11.03 -2.76 -1.69
C SER A 49 11.86 -1.47 -1.64
N GLY A 50 12.19 -0.96 -0.45
CA GLY A 50 13.05 0.23 -0.28
C GLY A 50 12.30 1.56 -0.14
N PHE A 51 10.97 1.56 -0.01
CA PHE A 51 10.22 2.77 0.31
C PHE A 51 10.22 3.00 1.83
N GLN A 52 10.77 4.13 2.29
CA GLN A 52 10.85 4.44 3.71
C GLN A 52 9.64 5.26 4.21
N SER A 53 9.19 6.23 3.43
CA SER A 53 7.99 7.02 3.74
C SER A 53 6.80 6.39 3.02
N ILE A 54 5.83 5.88 3.77
CA ILE A 54 4.58 5.33 3.25
C ILE A 54 3.44 5.98 4.02
N GLU A 55 2.66 6.80 3.32
CA GLU A 55 1.55 7.56 3.90
C GLU A 55 0.23 7.08 3.30
N VAL A 56 -0.76 6.81 4.17
CA VAL A 56 -2.15 6.66 3.72
C VAL A 56 -2.70 8.06 3.43
N ARG A 57 -3.10 8.30 2.18
CA ARG A 57 -3.69 9.59 1.75
C ARG A 57 -5.21 9.59 1.75
N GLY A 58 -5.83 8.42 1.82
CA GLY A 58 -7.27 8.32 1.92
C GLY A 58 -7.75 6.88 1.93
N ARG A 59 -9.04 6.73 2.22
CA ARG A 59 -9.76 5.48 2.11
C ARG A 59 -11.08 5.75 1.42
N TRP A 60 -11.45 4.88 0.48
CA TRP A 60 -12.75 4.92 -0.15
C TRP A 60 -13.57 3.72 0.30
N MET A 61 -14.79 4.00 0.76
CA MET A 61 -15.75 3.03 1.28
C MET A 61 -15.20 2.10 2.39
N ASN A 62 -14.11 2.45 3.07
CA ASN A 62 -13.40 1.61 4.04
C ASN A 62 -12.90 0.26 3.49
N LEU A 63 -12.67 0.18 2.18
CA LEU A 63 -12.20 -1.01 1.48
C LEU A 63 -10.95 -0.74 0.62
N LEU A 64 -10.98 0.33 -0.16
CA LEU A 64 -9.86 0.76 -0.99
C LEU A 64 -9.05 1.80 -0.23
N THR A 65 -7.74 1.58 -0.10
CA THR A 65 -6.83 2.53 0.53
C THR A 65 -5.91 3.13 -0.54
N PHE A 66 -5.60 4.41 -0.38
CA PHE A 66 -4.65 5.14 -1.22
C PHE A 66 -3.37 5.36 -0.44
N TRP A 67 -2.25 4.92 -0.99
CA TRP A 67 -0.92 5.15 -0.43
C TRP A 67 -0.09 6.04 -1.33
N VAL A 68 0.75 6.85 -0.70
CA VAL A 68 1.86 7.53 -1.34
C VAL A 68 3.13 7.02 -0.68
N ALA A 69 3.98 6.37 -1.46
CA ALA A 69 5.26 5.85 -1.03
C ALA A 69 6.40 6.65 -1.67
N ARG A 70 7.42 7.00 -0.89
CA ARG A 70 8.64 7.67 -1.36
C ARG A 70 9.87 6.84 -1.01
N PRO A 71 10.81 6.66 -1.96
CA PRO A 71 12.11 6.07 -1.64
C PRO A 71 12.85 6.99 -0.66
N THR A 72 13.84 6.45 0.04
CA THR A 72 14.81 7.30 0.75
C THR A 72 15.35 8.31 -0.25
N ALA A 73 15.32 9.60 0.08
CA ALA A 73 16.15 10.54 -0.66
C ALA A 73 17.58 10.08 -0.39
N ASP A 74 18.31 9.68 -1.44
CA ASP A 74 19.76 9.61 -1.29
C ASP A 74 20.20 10.97 -0.76
N GLU A 75 20.80 10.98 0.44
CA GLU A 75 21.65 12.08 0.88
C GLU A 75 22.80 12.16 -0.12
N GLY A 76 22.62 12.94 -1.17
CA GLY A 76 23.57 13.05 -2.26
C GLY A 76 23.12 14.13 -3.22
N GLU A 77 23.25 15.38 -2.78
CA GLU A 77 23.84 16.50 -3.52
C GLU A 77 23.66 17.78 -2.67
N GLN A 78 24.53 18.00 -1.68
CA GLN A 78 24.78 19.35 -1.16
C GLN A 78 26.08 19.86 -1.82
N PRO A 79 26.03 20.98 -2.57
CA PRO A 79 27.21 21.59 -3.18
C PRO A 79 28.17 22.19 -2.14
#